data_AF-A0A2S2NLG8-F1
#
_entry.id   AF-A0A2S2NLG8-F1
#
_cell.length_a   1.000
_cell.length_b   1.000
_cell.length_c   1.000
_cell.angle_alpha   90.00
_cell.angle_beta   90.00
_cell.angle_gamma   90.00
#
_symmetry.space_group_name_H-M   'P 1'
#
loop_
_entity.id
_entity.type
_entity.pdbx_description
1 polymer ?
#
loop_
_entity_poly.entity_id
_entity_poly.type
_entity_poly.pdbx_seq_one_letter_code
_entity_poly.pdbx_strand_id
1 'polypeptide(L)'
;MEEAQDMFRNANKVTRPEKALILGFMAGSRDNPCPQLGSLVTVKLSEDHETVLQNDHTLVNMLVETHFQMNYNTGEWKRIKKYIELERTSMPVASSQLAALAAAATALQNQS
;
A
#
# COMPACT_ATOMS: atom_id res chain seq x y z
N MET A 1 7.83 -15.11 -11.23
CA MET A 1 8.87 -14.30 -10.54
C MET A 1 8.58 -12.79 -10.66
N GLU A 2 7.94 -12.36 -11.75
CA GLU A 2 7.56 -10.96 -12.00
C GLU A 2 6.66 -10.36 -10.90
N GLU A 3 5.69 -11.13 -10.40
CA GLU A 3 4.82 -10.70 -9.28
C GLU A 3 5.59 -10.24 -8.04
N ALA A 4 6.61 -10.99 -7.63
CA ALA A 4 7.44 -10.63 -6.47
C ALA A 4 8.26 -9.38 -6.72
N GLN A 5 8.79 -9.23 -7.93
CA GLN A 5 9.58 -8.06 -8.32
C GLN A 5 8.71 -6.80 -8.32
N ASP A 6 7.48 -6.88 -8.83
CA ASP A 6 6.50 -5.79 -8.76
C ASP A 6 6.16 -5.42 -7.31
N MET A 7 5.90 -6.42 -6.47
CA MET A 7 5.66 -6.22 -5.04
C MET A 7 6.81 -5.49 -4.36
N PHE A 8 8.06 -5.88 -4.65
CA PHE A 8 9.23 -5.26 -4.02
C PHE A 8 9.58 -3.87 -4.56
N ARG A 9 9.14 -3.51 -5.78
CA ARG A 9 9.34 -2.16 -6.31
C ARG A 9 8.56 -1.12 -5.53
N ASN A 10 7.33 -1.45 -5.15
CA ASN A 10 6.45 -0.56 -4.38
C ASN A 10 6.58 -0.78 -2.87
N ALA A 11 7.31 -1.81 -2.43
CA ALA A 11 7.49 -2.14 -1.02
C ALA A 11 8.50 -1.21 -0.32
N ASN A 12 8.02 -0.38 0.60
CA ASN A 12 8.84 0.52 1.41
C ASN A 12 9.05 0.02 2.86
N LYS A 13 8.28 -0.98 3.33
CA LYS A 13 8.37 -1.54 4.69
C LYS A 13 8.94 -2.95 4.78
N VAL A 14 9.04 -3.66 3.66
CA VAL A 14 9.46 -5.07 3.68
C VAL A 14 10.98 -5.23 3.88
N THR A 15 11.37 -5.99 4.89
CA THR A 15 12.77 -6.21 5.30
C THR A 15 13.44 -7.34 4.50
N ARG A 16 14.78 -7.43 4.55
CA ARG A 16 15.53 -8.50 3.87
C ARG A 16 15.07 -9.92 4.23
N PRO A 17 14.87 -10.28 5.53
CA PRO A 17 14.34 -11.59 5.91
C PRO A 17 12.95 -11.85 5.33
N GLU A 18 12.07 -10.85 5.34
CA GLU A 18 10.71 -10.95 4.80
C GLU A 18 10.68 -11.10 3.28
N LYS A 19 11.58 -10.42 2.54
CA LYS A 19 11.73 -10.63 1.10
C LYS A 19 12.14 -12.07 0.78
N ALA A 20 13.11 -12.61 1.53
CA ALA A 20 13.54 -14.00 1.37
C ALA A 20 12.40 -14.98 1.69
N LEU A 21 11.58 -14.66 2.69
CA LEU A 21 10.41 -15.43 3.09
C LEU A 21 9.36 -15.50 1.97
N ILE A 22 9.00 -14.35 1.38
CA ILE A 22 8.06 -14.27 0.25
C ILE A 22 8.61 -15.00 -0.97
N LEU A 23 9.88 -14.79 -1.31
CA LEU A 23 10.52 -15.47 -2.44
C LEU A 23 10.57 -16.98 -2.24
N GLY A 24 10.90 -17.45 -1.04
CA GLY A 24 10.86 -18.86 -0.68
C GLY A 24 9.47 -19.45 -0.86
N PHE A 25 8.43 -18.78 -0.34
CA PHE A 25 7.05 -19.20 -0.48
C PHE A 25 6.60 -19.28 -1.95
N MET A 26 6.90 -18.25 -2.74
CA MET A 26 6.56 -18.22 -4.17
C MET A 26 7.36 -19.23 -4.99
N ALA A 27 8.55 -19.63 -4.53
CA ALA A 27 9.33 -20.71 -5.11
C ALA A 27 8.81 -22.10 -4.73
N GLY A 28 7.76 -22.19 -3.90
CA GLY A 28 7.14 -23.44 -3.47
C GLY A 28 7.63 -23.96 -2.11
N SER A 29 8.44 -23.18 -1.39
CA SER A 29 8.84 -23.52 -0.02
C SER A 29 7.65 -23.38 0.93
N ARG A 30 7.23 -24.52 1.49
CA ARG A 30 6.17 -24.60 2.50
C ARG A 30 6.70 -24.82 3.91
N ASP A 31 8.03 -24.82 4.08
CA ASP A 31 8.65 -24.86 5.39
C ASP A 31 8.33 -23.57 6.12
N ASN A 32 7.46 -23.66 7.12
CA ASN A 32 7.11 -22.53 7.98
C ASN A 32 8.24 -22.36 9.03
N PRO A 33 9.09 -21.32 8.93
CA PRO A 33 10.17 -21.11 9.89
C PRO A 33 9.65 -20.72 11.28
N CYS A 34 8.39 -20.31 11.39
CA CYS A 34 7.77 -19.86 12.64
C CYS A 34 6.45 -20.62 12.90
N PRO A 35 6.49 -21.93 13.26
CA PRO A 35 5.28 -22.70 13.58
C PRO A 35 4.46 -22.06 14.72
N GLN A 36 5.14 -21.34 15.63
CA GLN A 36 4.52 -20.58 16.72
C GLN A 36 3.65 -19.40 16.26
N LEU A 37 3.89 -18.85 15.07
CA LEU A 37 3.11 -17.74 14.52
C LEU A 37 1.85 -18.24 13.77
N GLY A 38 1.72 -19.55 13.60
CA GLY A 38 0.65 -20.21 12.87
C GLY A 38 0.95 -20.40 11.38
N SER A 39 0.06 -21.13 10.70
CA SER A 39 0.21 -21.43 9.26
C SER A 39 -0.08 -20.23 8.35
N LEU A 40 -0.62 -19.14 8.89
CA LEU A 40 -0.94 -17.92 8.14
C LEU A 40 0.05 -16.81 8.51
N VAL A 41 0.95 -16.48 7.59
CA VAL A 41 1.91 -15.39 7.79
C VAL A 41 1.49 -14.19 6.96
N THR A 42 1.54 -13.01 7.57
CA THR A 42 1.19 -11.75 6.92
C THR A 42 2.39 -10.82 7.01
N VAL A 43 2.88 -10.35 5.87
CA VAL A 43 4.03 -9.46 5.72
C VAL A 43 3.56 -8.13 5.17
N LYS A 44 3.90 -7.02 5.82
CA LYS A 44 3.58 -5.69 5.30
C LYS A 44 4.57 -5.32 4.20
N LEU A 45 4.08 -5.16 2.97
CA LEU A 45 4.90 -4.79 1.82
C LEU A 45 5.19 -3.28 1.83
N SER A 46 4.13 -2.48 1.87
CA SER A 46 4.23 -1.03 1.83
C SER A 46 3.18 -0.37 2.70
N GLU A 47 3.50 0.85 3.09
CA GLU A 47 2.64 1.76 3.83
C GLU A 47 2.87 3.16 3.28
N ASP A 48 1.83 3.77 2.71
CA ASP A 48 1.89 5.07 2.06
C ASP A 48 0.74 5.98 2.52
N HIS A 49 0.85 7.29 2.30
CA HIS A 49 -0.15 8.27 2.70
C HIS A 49 -0.64 9.05 1.47
N GLU A 50 -1.92 8.95 1.16
CA GLU A 50 -2.53 9.64 0.04
C GLU A 50 -3.48 10.72 0.55
N THR A 51 -3.21 11.98 0.20
CA THR A 51 -4.09 13.09 0.53
C THR A 51 -5.18 13.19 -0.52
N VAL A 52 -6.40 12.80 -0.15
CA VAL A 52 -7.56 12.85 -1.02
C VAL A 52 -8.37 14.11 -0.72
N LEU A 53 -8.66 14.89 -1.76
CA LEU A 53 -9.61 16.00 -1.68
C LEU A 53 -11.02 15.42 -1.67
N GLN A 54 -11.72 15.57 -0.55
CA GLN A 54 -13.12 15.20 -0.45
C GLN A 54 -14.03 16.25 -1.10
N ASN A 55 -15.27 15.85 -1.38
CA ASN A 55 -16.29 16.71 -1.98
C ASN A 55 -16.64 17.94 -1.12
N ASP A 56 -16.31 17.91 0.17
CA ASP A 56 -16.50 19.01 1.13
C ASP A 56 -15.31 19.98 1.16
N HIS A 57 -14.38 19.87 0.22
CA HIS A 57 -13.14 20.65 0.12
C HIS A 57 -12.16 20.42 1.28
N THR A 58 -12.34 19.34 2.05
CA THR A 58 -11.37 18.92 3.05
C THR A 58 -10.32 17.99 2.45
N LEU A 59 -9.07 18.17 2.87
CA LEU A 59 -7.99 17.25 2.57
C LEU A 59 -7.96 16.19 3.67
N VAL A 60 -8.17 14.93 3.30
CA VAL A 60 -8.09 13.81 4.23
C VAL A 60 -6.92 12.93 3.84
N ASN A 61 -6.05 12.64 4.81
CA ASN A 61 -4.97 11.70 4.63
C ASN A 61 -5.52 10.27 4.78
N MET A 62 -5.40 9.48 3.72
CA MET A 62 -5.69 8.05 3.74
C MET A 62 -4.38 7.27 3.80
N LEU A 63 -4.26 6.35 4.74
CA LEU A 63 -3.16 5.41 4.81
C LEU A 63 -3.44 4.23 3.88
N VAL A 64 -2.52 3.97 2.96
CA VAL A 64 -2.59 2.86 2.02
C VAL A 64 -1.59 1.80 2.47
N GLU A 65 -2.08 0.70 3.02
CA GLU A 65 -1.25 -0.42 3.45
C GLU A 65 -1.38 -1.61 2.54
N THR A 66 -0.26 -2.07 1.97
CA THR A 66 -0.22 -3.30 1.18
C THR A 66 0.37 -4.43 2.02
N HIS A 67 -0.34 -5.55 2.12
CA HIS A 67 0.05 -6.73 2.86
C HIS A 67 0.11 -7.95 1.93
N PHE A 68 1.11 -8.80 2.15
CA PHE A 68 1.25 -10.11 1.55
C PHE A 68 0.89 -11.17 2.59
N GLN A 69 -0.23 -11.83 2.38
CA GLN A 69 -0.68 -12.90 3.24
C GLN A 69 -0.41 -14.23 2.55
N MET A 70 0.23 -15.16 3.25
CA MET A 70 0.54 -16.47 2.73
C MET A 70 0.19 -17.55 3.74
N ASN A 71 -0.46 -18.59 3.22
CA ASN A 71 -0.95 -19.71 3.98
C ASN A 71 -0.06 -20.91 3.69
N TYR A 72 0.79 -21.28 4.65
CA TYR A 72 1.64 -22.45 4.59
C TYR A 72 0.86 -23.78 4.61
N ASN A 73 -0.40 -23.77 5.08
CA ASN A 73 -1.25 -24.96 5.09
C ASN A 73 -1.82 -25.28 3.70
N THR A 74 -2.32 -24.27 2.98
CA THR A 74 -2.89 -24.45 1.63
C THR A 74 -1.87 -24.21 0.51
N GLY A 75 -0.78 -23.50 0.81
CA GLY A 75 0.17 -22.98 -0.18
C GLY A 75 -0.38 -21.78 -0.97
N GLU A 76 -1.52 -21.23 -0.57
CA GLU A 76 -2.10 -20.07 -1.22
C GLU A 76 -1.53 -18.77 -0.64
N TRP A 77 -1.40 -17.76 -1.49
CA TRP A 77 -1.06 -16.41 -1.07
C TRP A 77 -2.06 -15.41 -1.64
N LYS A 78 -2.21 -14.28 -0.95
CA LYS A 78 -3.07 -13.17 -1.33
C LYS A 78 -2.37 -11.84 -1.07
N ARG A 79 -2.50 -10.93 -2.03
CA ARG A 79 -2.11 -9.54 -1.90
C ARG A 79 -3.32 -8.74 -1.41
N ILE A 80 -3.20 -8.09 -0.26
CA ILE A 80 -4.29 -7.32 0.35
C ILE A 80 -3.85 -5.86 0.39
N LYS A 81 -4.58 -4.99 -0.32
CA LYS A 81 -4.40 -3.54 -0.23
C LYS A 81 -5.53 -2.97 0.63
N LYS A 82 -5.19 -2.36 1.76
CA LYS A 82 -6.13 -1.73 2.68
C LYS A 82 -5.98 -0.22 2.60
N TYR A 83 -7.12 0.46 2.57
CA TYR A 83 -7.22 1.90 2.69
C TYR A 83 -7.78 2.19 4.07
N ILE A 84 -7.00 2.84 4.91
CA ILE A 84 -7.36 3.20 6.27
C ILE A 84 -7.46 4.72 6.30
N GLU A 85 -8.65 5.26 6.58
CA GLU A 85 -8.82 6.70 6.82
C GLU A 85 -8.05 7.05 8.10
N LEU A 86 -6.97 7.83 7.98
CA LEU A 86 -6.32 8.36 9.18
C LEU A 86 -7.22 9.48 9.71
N GLU A 87 -7.41 9.46 11.02
CA GLU A 87 -8.26 10.37 11.77
C GLU A 87 -8.27 11.77 11.15
N ARG A 88 -9.48 12.24 10.85
CA ARG A 88 -9.82 13.46 10.14
C ARG A 88 -9.23 14.67 10.87
N THR A 89 -7.94 14.91 10.71
CA THR A 89 -7.33 16.19 11.07
C THR A 89 -7.76 17.14 9.98
N SER A 90 -8.96 17.70 10.11
CA SER A 90 -9.47 18.74 9.25
C SER A 90 -8.53 19.94 9.38
N MET A 91 -7.49 19.99 8.54
CA MET A 91 -6.83 21.25 8.28
C MET A 91 -7.79 22.02 7.37
N PRO A 92 -8.40 23.12 7.84
CA PRO A 92 -9.17 23.97 6.95
C PRO A 92 -8.21 24.47 5.89
N VAL A 93 -8.41 24.03 4.64
CA VAL A 93 -7.66 24.54 3.50
C VAL A 93 -8.06 25.99 3.36
N ALA A 94 -7.12 26.91 3.62
CA ALA A 94 -7.34 28.31 3.36
C ALA A 94 -7.71 28.50 1.88
N SER A 95 -8.72 29.30 1.61
CA SER A 95 -9.33 29.52 0.28
C SER A 95 -8.32 29.87 -0.81
N SER A 96 -7.14 30.38 -0.43
CA SER A 96 -6.01 30.71 -1.30
C SER A 96 -5.27 29.49 -1.89
N GLN A 97 -5.28 28.32 -1.23
CA GLN A 97 -4.61 27.10 -1.73
C GLN A 97 -5.47 26.29 -2.71
N LEU A 98 -6.80 26.40 -2.64
CA LEU A 98 -7.72 25.68 -3.53
C LEU A 98 -7.61 26.16 -4.99
N ALA A 99 -7.37 27.46 -5.18
CA ALA A 99 -7.20 28.06 -6.51
C ALA A 99 -5.92 27.58 -7.22
N ALA A 100 -4.85 27.29 -6.47
CA ALA A 100 -3.56 26.89 -7.02
C ALA A 100 -3.57 25.44 -7.54
N LEU A 101 -4.25 24.52 -6.85
CA LEU A 101 -4.37 23.11 -7.28
C LEU A 101 -5.33 22.94 -8.46
N ALA A 102 -6.43 23.71 -8.51
CA ALA A 102 -7.35 23.68 -9.66
C ALA A 102 -6.72 24.24 -10.94
N ALA A 103 -5.89 25.30 -10.82
CA ALA A 103 -5.21 25.89 -11.97
C ALA A 103 -4.17 24.94 -12.61
N ALA A 104 -3.57 24.03 -11.83
CA ALA A 104 -2.60 23.07 -12.35
C ALA A 104 -3.26 21.95 -13.20
N ALA A 105 -4.51 21.58 -12.91
CA ALA A 105 -5.23 20.53 -13.65
C ALA A 105 -5.77 21.02 -15.01
N THR A 106 -6.10 22.30 -15.15
CA THR A 106 -6.69 22.85 -16.40
C THR A 106 -5.64 23.24 -17.45
N ALA A 107 -4.34 23.29 -17.11
CA ALA A 107 -3.28 23.72 -18.04
C ALA A 107 -2.88 22.67 -19.10
N LEU A 108 -3.37 21.43 -19.02
CA LEU A 108 -3.03 20.34 -19.96
C LEU A 108 -4.06 20.12 -21.09
N GLN A 109 -5.15 20.88 -21.16
CA GLN A 109 -6.21 20.68 -22.16
C GLN A 109 -6.18 21.65 -23.36
N ASN A 110 -5.21 22.58 -23.45
CA ASN A 110 -5.20 23.58 -24.54
C ASN A 110 -3.92 23.58 -25.37
N GLN A 111 -3.52 22.40 -25.85
CA GLN A 111 -2.65 22.25 -27.02
C GLN A 111 -3.22 21.18 -27.94
N SER A 112 -4.21 21.56 -28.74
CA SER A 112 -4.64 20.88 -29.96
C SER A 112 -5.27 21.91 -30.90
#